data_AF-A0A800CMK9-F1
#
_entry.id   AF-A0A800CMK9-F1
#
_cell.length_a   1.000
_cell.length_b   1.000
_cell.length_c   1.000
_cell.angle_alpha   90.00
_cell.angle_beta   90.00
_cell.angle_gamma   90.00
#
_symmetry.space_group_name_H-M   'P 1'
#
loop_
_entity.id
_entity.type
_entity.pdbx_description
1 polymer ?
#
loop_
_entity_poly.entity_id
_entity_poly.type
_entity_poly.pdbx_seq_one_letter_code
_entity_poly.pdbx_strand_id
1 'polypeptide(L)' 'MPQFYVSPEQVMADKANYARKGIAKGKDVVALEYVDGIVFVAENQSATLNKIHEIYDRIALAAVGMYPEIEPL' A
#
# COMPACT_ATOMS: atom_id res chain seq x y z
N MET A 1 -8.35 13.80 32.32
CA MET A 1 -8.91 14.71 31.30
C MET A 1 -9.41 13.83 30.16
N PRO A 2 -10.67 13.93 29.70
CA PRO A 2 -11.10 13.09 28.60
C PRO A 2 -10.35 13.52 27.33
N GLN A 3 -9.67 12.55 26.72
CA GLN A 3 -8.84 12.69 25.54
C GLN A 3 -9.72 12.94 24.29
N PHE A 4 -9.40 14.00 23.54
CA PHE A 4 -9.86 14.37 22.19
C PHE A 4 -11.31 14.89 22.02
N TYR A 5 -11.42 16.23 21.92
CA TYR A 5 -12.60 16.98 21.46
C TYR A 5 -12.35 17.43 20.01
N VAL A 6 -12.39 16.50 19.06
CA VAL A 6 -12.31 16.81 17.63
C VAL A 6 -13.55 16.29 16.95
N SER A 7 -14.01 17.01 15.91
CA SER A 7 -15.20 16.58 15.19
C SER A 7 -14.95 15.25 14.46
N PRO A 8 -15.98 14.45 14.18
CA PRO A 8 -15.83 13.24 13.37
C PRO A 8 -15.14 13.50 12.03
N GLU A 9 -15.41 14.65 11.41
CA GLU A 9 -14.77 15.10 10.18
C GLU A 9 -13.25 15.29 10.35
N GLN A 10 -12.81 15.93 11.44
CA GLN A 10 -11.39 16.08 11.74
C GLN A 10 -10.70 14.73 11.98
N VAL A 11 -11.36 13.79 12.67
CA VAL A 11 -10.82 12.43 12.85
C VAL A 11 -10.62 11.73 11.51
N MET A 12 -11.56 11.86 10.58
CA MET A 12 -11.42 11.29 9.24
C MET A 12 -10.30 11.96 8.45
N ALA A 13 -10.19 13.29 8.52
CA ALA A 13 -9.14 14.05 7.87
C ALA A 13 -7.74 13.66 8.39
N ASP A 14 -7.59 13.50 9.71
CA ASP A 14 -6.34 13.10 10.33
C ASP A 14 -5.95 11.67 9.94
N LYS A 15 -6.90 10.73 9.90
CA LYS A 15 -6.66 9.36 9.41
C LYS A 15 -6.21 9.35 7.95
N ALA A 16 -6.88 10.12 7.08
CA ALA A 16 -6.50 10.22 5.66
C ALA A 16 -5.11 10.84 5.49
N ASN A 17 -4.78 11.87 6.29
CA ASN A 17 -3.47 12.50 6.28
C ASN A 17 -2.37 11.57 6.79
N TYR A 18 -2.66 10.75 7.81
CA TYR A 18 -1.74 9.73 8.30
C TYR A 18 -1.45 8.69 7.22
N ALA A 19 -2.48 8.11 6.60
CA ALA A 19 -2.33 7.13 5.53
C ALA A 19 -1.53 7.69 4.34
N ARG A 20 -1.86 8.90 3.88
CA ARG A 20 -1.16 9.56 2.76
C ARG A 20 0.32 9.78 3.08
N LYS A 21 0.65 10.23 4.29
CA LYS A 21 2.04 10.41 4.74
C LYS A 21 2.78 9.07 4.85
N GLY A 22 2.09 8.00 5.24
CA GLY A 22 2.65 6.64 5.27
C GLY A 22 3.00 6.14 3.87
N ILE A 23 2.04 6.23 2.93
CA ILE A 23 2.23 5.80 1.54
C ILE A 23 3.35 6.61 0.87
N ALA A 24 3.38 7.93 1.06
CA ALA A 24 4.40 8.81 0.45
C ALA A 24 5.84 8.54 0.92
N LYS A 25 6.03 7.82 2.04
CA LYS A 25 7.36 7.39 2.52
C LYS A 25 7.76 6.02 1.97
N GLY A 26 6.80 5.24 1.48
CA GLY A 26 7.04 3.92 0.91
C GLY A 26 7.82 4.01 -0.40
N LYS A 27 8.41 2.89 -0.81
CA LYS A 27 8.95 2.75 -2.15
C LYS A 27 7.83 2.49 -3.14
N ASP A 28 7.99 2.97 -4.37
CA ASP A 28 6.93 2.89 -5.37
C ASP A 28 6.76 1.49 -5.96
N VAL A 29 5.62 1.30 -6.61
CA VAL A 29 5.28 0.15 -7.44
C VAL A 29 4.55 0.67 -8.66
N VAL A 30 4.87 0.11 -9.83
CA VAL A 30 4.23 0.44 -11.11
C VAL A 30 3.68 -0.85 -11.71
N ALA A 31 2.47 -0.77 -12.26
CA ALA A 31 1.85 -1.83 -13.06
C ALA A 31 1.56 -1.28 -14.46
N LEU A 32 1.92 -2.05 -15.49
CA LEU A 32 1.75 -1.65 -16.89
C LEU A 32 1.19 -2.84 -17.69
N GLU A 33 0.28 -2.55 -18.61
CA GLU A 33 -0.18 -3.52 -19.60
C GLU A 33 0.82 -3.62 -20.77
N TYR A 34 1.00 -4.82 -21.29
CA TYR A 34 1.78 -5.11 -22.49
C TYR A 34 1.12 -6.23 -23.30
N VAL A 35 1.64 -6.52 -24.49
CA VAL A 35 1.04 -7.48 -25.45
C VAL A 35 0.69 -8.84 -24.84
N ASP A 36 1.49 -9.35 -23.90
CA ASP A 36 1.26 -10.68 -23.30
C ASP A 36 0.69 -10.63 -21.88
N GLY A 37 0.29 -9.45 -21.36
CA GLY A 37 -0.36 -9.35 -20.05
C GLY A 37 -0.01 -8.08 -19.26
N ILE A 38 0.28 -8.25 -17.97
CA ILE A 38 0.60 -7.15 -17.04
C ILE A 38 2.00 -7.38 -16.47
N VAL A 39 2.83 -6.34 -16.47
CA VAL A 39 4.12 -6.32 -15.79
C VAL A 39 4.03 -5.46 -14.53
N PHE A 40 4.56 -5.98 -13.42
CA PHE A 40 4.71 -5.26 -12.17
C PHE A 40 6.20 -4.97 -11.92
N VAL A 41 6.52 -3.73 -11.56
CA VAL A 41 7.87 -3.29 -11.20
C VAL A 41 7.80 -2.62 -9.84
N ALA A 42 8.51 -3.17 -8.86
CA ALA A 42 8.56 -2.66 -7.50
C ALA A 42 9.99 -2.30 -7.11
N GLU A 43 10.21 -1.08 -6.60
CA GLU A 43 11.45 -0.80 -5.89
C GLU A 43 11.37 -1.49 -4.51
N ASN A 44 12.24 -2.48 -4.29
CA ASN A 44 12.30 -3.27 -3.07
C ASN A 44 13.75 -3.51 -2.64
N GLN A 45 14.09 -3.12 -1.42
CA GLN A 45 15.41 -3.36 -0.83
C GLN A 45 15.51 -4.74 -0.18
N SER A 46 14.36 -5.35 0.16
CA SER A 46 14.31 -6.68 0.76
C SER A 46 14.28 -7.74 -0.32
N ALA A 47 14.99 -8.84 -0.09
CA ALA A 47 14.93 -10.04 -0.92
C ALA A 47 13.89 -11.07 -0.43
N THR A 48 13.32 -10.87 0.76
CA THR A 48 12.40 -11.84 1.39
C THR A 48 11.00 -11.28 1.64
N LEU A 49 10.87 -9.96 1.75
CA LEU A 49 9.59 -9.28 1.98
C LEU A 49 9.10 -8.73 0.64
N ASN A 50 8.16 -9.44 0.01
CA ASN A 50 7.70 -9.12 -1.32
C ASN A 50 6.58 -8.05 -1.29
N LYS A 51 6.52 -7.24 -2.34
CA LYS A 51 5.45 -6.23 -2.54
C LYS A 51 4.45 -6.64 -3.62
N ILE A 52 4.76 -7.73 -4.33
CA ILE A 52 3.99 -8.28 -5.43
C ILE A 52 3.68 -9.74 -5.07
N HIS A 53 2.42 -10.13 -5.13
CA HIS A 53 1.94 -11.45 -4.75
C HIS A 53 0.98 -11.99 -5.81
N GLU A 54 1.07 -13.29 -6.10
CA GLU A 54 0.04 -13.98 -6.88
C GLU A 54 -1.16 -14.27 -5.95
N ILE A 55 -2.37 -13.88 -6.37
CA ILE A 55 -3.61 -14.18 -5.66
C ILE A 55 -4.28 -15.43 -6.27
N TYR A 56 -4.22 -15.56 -7.60
CA TYR A 56 -4.84 -16.66 -8.34
C TYR A 56 -4.24 -16.79 -9.74
N ASP A 57 -4.65 -17.83 -10.49
CA ASP A 57 -4.15 -18.19 -11.83
C ASP A 57 -3.93 -17.02 -12.80
N ARG A 58 -4.74 -15.96 -12.68
CA ARG A 58 -4.69 -14.76 -13.53
C ARG A 58 -4.86 -13.46 -12.76
N ILE A 59 -4.56 -13.47 -11.46
CA ILE A 59 -4.76 -12.32 -10.57
C ILE A 59 -3.52 -12.16 -9.70
N ALA A 60 -2.93 -10.97 -9.71
CA ALA A 60 -1.82 -10.61 -8.83
C ALA A 60 -2.13 -9.30 -8.09
N LEU A 61 -1.58 -9.18 -6.89
CA LEU A 61 -1.60 -7.99 -6.06
C LEU A 61 -0.25 -7.29 -6.14
N ALA A 62 -0.26 -5.97 -6.20
CA ALA A 62 0.93 -5.17 -5.97
C ALA A 62 0.55 -3.96 -5.11
N ALA A 63 1.25 -3.77 -3.98
CA ALA A 63 0.85 -2.82 -2.97
C ALA A 63 2.02 -1.95 -2.46
N VAL A 64 1.68 -0.75 -2.00
CA VAL A 64 2.60 0.23 -1.38
C VAL A 64 2.00 0.67 -0.06
N GLY A 65 2.85 0.79 0.97
CA GLY A 65 2.41 1.14 2.32
C GLY A 65 3.25 0.42 3.38
N MET A 66 2.67 0.23 4.56
CA MET A 66 3.34 -0.45 5.66
C MET A 66 3.25 -1.97 5.46
N TYR A 67 4.40 -2.64 5.39
CA TYR A 67 4.47 -4.08 5.11
C TYR A 67 3.58 -4.95 6.02
N PRO A 68 3.52 -4.75 7.36
CA PRO A 68 2.64 -5.55 8.22
C PRO A 68 1.14 -5.41 7.92
N GLU A 69 0.72 -4.32 7.26
CA GLU A 69 -0.67 -4.13 6.82
C GLU A 69 -0.93 -4.78 5.44
N ILE A 70 0.12 -4.99 4.65
CA ILE A 70 0.06 -5.49 3.28
C ILE A 70 0.23 -7.00 3.21
N GLU A 71 1.14 -7.57 4.00
CA GLU A 71 1.42 -9.01 4.02
C GLU A 71 0.18 -9.92 4.22
N PRO A 72 -0.86 -9.55 4.99
CA PRO A 72 -2.05 -10.39 5.12
C PRO A 72 -3.08 -10.24 3.98
N LEU A 73 -2.86 -9.40 2.98
CA LEU A 73 -3.76 -9.17 1.83
C LEU A 73 -3.58 -10.24 0.74
#